data_AF-A0AAU7N7K0-F1
#
_entry.id   AF-A0AAU7N7K0-F1
#
_cell.length_a   1.000
_cell.length_b   1.000
_cell.length_c   1.000
_cell.angle_alpha   90.00
_cell.angle_beta   90.00
_cell.angle_gamma   90.00
#
_symmetry.space_group_name_H-M   'P 1'
#
loop_
_entity.id
_entity.type
_entity.pdbx_description
1 polymer ?
#
loop_
_entity_poly.entity_id
_entity_poly.type
_entity_poly.pdbx_seq_one_letter_code
_entity_poly.pdbx_strand_id
1 'polypeptide(L)'
;MGRLVVVSNRIAPPDDKKASAGGLAVGVLGALKAAGGLWFGWSGEINEQEKPLKKVTRGNITWASFALKEKDYDEYYSQFSNAVLWPAFHYRLDLVKFQRESFEGYSRVNALLADKLLPLIEEDDILWIHDYHLLPFARELRKRGVNNRIGFFLHIPFPTPEIFTALPPHEELLEALCDYDLLGFQTENDRLAFLDSVSGKTRLVTNGGKTHTAWGKTFHTEVYPIGIEPDEIAEQASGPLPPKLAQLKNELKHVKNIFSVERLDYSKGLPERFLAYETLLDKYPQHHGKIRYTQIAPTSRGEVQAYQDIRHQLETEAGRINGRYGQLGWTPLFYLNQHFDRKILMKVFRYADVGLVTPLRDGMNLVAKEYVAAQDPADPGVLVLSQFAGAANELTSALLVNPYDRDDVANALNRALTMPLTERISRHAEMMETIRNNDINHWQARFIQDLREIAPQSHEGDLQKKIATFPKLA
;
A
#
# COMPACT_ATOMS: atom_id res chain seq x y z
N MET A 1 13.53 23.55 14.84
CA MET A 1 12.47 22.58 14.49
C MET A 1 13.20 21.31 14.09
N GLY A 2 12.93 20.19 14.75
CA GLY A 2 13.63 18.93 14.44
C GLY A 2 13.36 18.49 13.01
N ARG A 3 14.38 17.90 12.36
CA ARG A 3 14.23 17.39 11.00
C ARG A 3 13.38 16.11 11.00
N LEU A 4 12.85 15.78 9.82
CA LEU A 4 12.10 14.55 9.61
C LEU A 4 13.07 13.40 9.30
N VAL A 5 12.93 12.28 10.02
CA VAL A 5 13.65 11.03 9.75
C VAL A 5 12.65 9.98 9.29
N VAL A 6 12.59 9.74 7.99
CA VAL A 6 11.74 8.71 7.40
C VAL A 6 12.48 7.39 7.36
N VAL A 7 11.82 6.33 7.84
CA VAL A 7 12.33 4.95 7.85
C VAL A 7 11.36 4.08 7.06
N SER A 8 11.83 3.46 6.00
CA SER A 8 11.05 2.48 5.23
C SER A 8 11.89 1.28 4.87
N ASN A 9 11.24 0.14 4.62
CA ASN A 9 11.96 -1.09 4.25
C ASN A 9 12.88 -0.84 3.04
N ARG A 10 12.36 -0.25 1.96
CA ARG A 10 13.13 0.10 0.76
C ARG A 10 13.09 1.61 0.54
N ILE A 11 14.22 2.20 0.14
CA ILE A 11 14.29 3.61 -0.25
C ILE A 11 14.18 3.76 -1.77
N ALA A 12 13.57 4.86 -2.24
CA ALA A 12 13.68 5.24 -3.64
C ALA A 12 15.12 5.76 -3.89
N PRO A 13 15.76 5.37 -5.01
CA PRO A 13 17.08 5.89 -5.33
C PRO A 13 17.01 7.42 -5.50
N PRO A 14 18.07 8.16 -5.12
CA PRO A 14 18.10 9.62 -5.18
C PRO A 14 18.09 10.19 -6.62
N ASP A 15 18.11 9.33 -7.64
CA ASP A 15 18.04 9.71 -9.06
C ASP A 15 16.60 9.71 -9.58
N ASP A 16 16.09 10.89 -9.92
CA ASP A 16 14.74 11.13 -10.48
C ASP A 16 14.41 10.26 -11.70
N LYS A 17 15.42 9.76 -12.43
CA LYS A 17 15.23 8.96 -13.65
C LYS A 17 14.87 7.50 -13.41
N LYS A 18 15.07 6.98 -12.20
CA LYS A 18 14.76 5.58 -11.83
C LYS A 18 13.81 5.47 -10.64
N ALA A 19 13.19 6.57 -10.22
CA ALA A 19 12.16 6.51 -9.19
C ALA A 19 11.03 5.60 -9.69
N SER A 20 11.00 4.37 -9.17
CA SER A 20 9.80 3.53 -9.22
C SER A 20 8.75 4.26 -8.40
N ALA A 21 7.98 5.12 -9.07
CA ALA A 21 6.96 5.97 -8.49
C ALA A 21 5.78 5.13 -8.00
N GLY A 22 5.98 4.40 -6.91
CA GLY A 22 4.90 3.95 -6.04
C GLY A 22 4.52 5.11 -5.12
N GLY A 23 3.23 5.23 -4.76
CA GLY A 23 2.75 6.40 -4.03
C GLY A 23 3.39 6.67 -2.67
N LEU A 24 3.93 5.63 -1.99
CA LEU A 24 4.73 5.82 -0.78
C LEU A 24 5.96 6.70 -1.05
N ALA A 25 6.71 6.42 -2.11
CA ALA A 25 7.93 7.17 -2.42
C ALA A 25 7.61 8.63 -2.76
N VAL A 26 6.50 8.88 -3.48
CA VAL A 26 6.05 10.22 -3.84
C VAL A 26 5.69 11.02 -2.58
N GLY A 27 4.85 10.47 -1.70
CA GLY A 27 4.45 11.16 -0.46
C GLY A 27 5.61 11.40 0.50
N VAL A 28 6.46 10.40 0.72
CA VAL A 28 7.64 10.55 1.57
C VAL A 28 8.61 11.61 1.02
N LEU A 29 8.83 11.63 -0.30
CA LEU A 29 9.68 12.66 -0.91
C LEU A 29 9.04 14.05 -0.79
N GLY A 30 7.73 14.18 -0.91
CA GLY A 30 7.02 15.44 -0.66
C GLY A 30 7.31 15.98 0.75
N ALA A 31 7.16 15.13 1.77
CA ALA A 31 7.34 15.48 3.17
C ALA A 31 8.81 15.87 3.45
N LEU A 32 9.74 15.07 2.94
CA LEU A 32 11.17 15.30 3.08
C LEU A 32 11.63 16.56 2.31
N LYS A 33 11.07 16.87 1.14
CA LYS A 33 11.37 18.11 0.41
C LYS A 33 10.91 19.34 1.19
N ALA A 34 9.74 19.27 1.83
CA ALA A 34 9.19 20.37 2.60
C ALA A 34 9.93 20.62 3.93
N ALA A 35 10.25 19.55 4.67
CA ALA A 35 10.89 19.67 5.99
C ALA A 35 12.42 19.63 5.96
N GLY A 36 13.01 19.09 4.89
CA GLY A 36 14.37 18.55 4.93
C GLY A 36 14.45 17.30 5.81
N GLY A 37 15.53 16.54 5.67
CA GLY A 37 15.81 15.46 6.61
C GLY A 37 16.49 14.24 6.04
N LEU A 38 16.19 13.10 6.64
CA LEU A 38 16.85 11.82 6.41
C LEU A 38 15.85 10.78 5.93
N TRP A 39 16.17 10.09 4.83
CA TRP A 39 15.48 8.85 4.45
C TRP A 39 16.41 7.66 4.64
N PHE A 40 16.07 6.81 5.61
CA PHE A 40 16.82 5.62 5.96
C PHE A 40 16.10 4.33 5.52
N GLY A 41 16.84 3.37 4.97
CA GLY A 41 16.28 2.06 4.59
C GLY A 41 17.20 1.21 3.71
N TRP A 42 16.71 0.04 3.29
CA TRP A 42 17.45 -0.88 2.43
C TRP A 42 17.59 -0.31 1.02
N SER A 43 18.79 -0.43 0.44
CA SER A 43 19.09 0.00 -0.94
C SER A 43 18.45 -0.88 -2.02
N GLY A 44 18.02 -2.09 -1.67
CA GLY A 44 17.65 -3.14 -2.63
C GLY A 44 18.81 -4.05 -3.02
N GLU A 45 20.03 -3.80 -2.52
CA GLU A 45 21.21 -4.63 -2.80
C GLU A 45 21.36 -5.73 -1.74
N ILE A 46 21.75 -6.92 -2.19
CA ILE A 46 22.18 -8.03 -1.32
C ILE A 46 23.71 -8.06 -1.32
N ASN A 47 24.32 -8.09 -0.14
CA ASN A 47 25.77 -8.11 0.03
C ASN A 47 26.18 -8.84 1.31
N GLU A 48 27.05 -9.84 1.18
CA GLU A 48 27.56 -10.62 2.31
C GLU A 48 28.55 -9.84 3.19
N GLN A 49 29.28 -8.89 2.60
CA GLN A 49 30.23 -8.06 3.33
C GLN A 49 29.50 -6.91 4.01
N GLU A 50 29.74 -6.75 5.31
CA GLU A 50 29.24 -5.58 6.02
C GLU A 50 29.96 -4.33 5.50
N LYS A 51 29.18 -3.41 4.95
CA LYS A 51 29.66 -2.12 4.46
C LYS A 51 29.14 -0.99 5.35
N PRO A 52 29.88 0.12 5.46
CA PRO A 52 29.38 1.32 6.11
C PRO A 52 28.12 1.82 5.39
N LEU A 53 27.26 2.53 6.13
CA LEU A 53 26.09 3.18 5.56
C LEU A 53 26.48 4.10 4.40
N LYS A 54 25.86 3.88 3.24
CA LYS A 54 26.03 4.77 2.10
C LYS A 54 25.10 5.97 2.28
N LYS A 55 25.71 7.16 2.44
CA LYS A 55 25.00 8.42 2.56
C LYS A 55 25.10 9.21 1.26
N VAL A 56 23.97 9.72 0.76
CA VAL A 56 23.90 10.60 -0.41
C VAL A 56 23.02 11.78 -0.05
N THR A 57 23.47 13.01 -0.25
CA THR A 57 22.67 14.22 0.01
C THR A 57 22.35 14.92 -1.31
N ARG A 58 21.08 15.28 -1.51
CA ARG A 58 20.62 16.11 -2.64
C ARG A 58 19.58 17.11 -2.15
N GLY A 59 19.80 18.39 -2.46
CA GLY A 59 19.00 19.46 -1.87
C GLY A 59 19.07 19.40 -0.34
N ASN A 60 17.92 19.41 0.32
CA ASN A 60 17.77 19.31 1.77
C ASN A 60 17.49 17.88 2.28
N ILE A 61 17.67 16.85 1.45
CA ILE A 61 17.40 15.45 1.80
C ILE A 61 18.70 14.66 1.79
N THR A 62 18.89 13.85 2.83
CA THR A 62 19.96 12.85 2.92
C THR A 62 19.35 11.46 2.86
N TRP A 63 19.82 10.61 1.98
CA TRP A 63 19.49 9.18 1.92
C TRP A 63 20.60 8.42 2.65
N ALA A 64 20.24 7.58 3.63
CA ALA A 64 21.15 6.67 4.29
C ALA A 64 20.72 5.23 4.02
N SER A 65 21.51 4.52 3.22
CA SER A 65 21.15 3.19 2.73
C SER A 65 22.15 2.12 3.14
N PHE A 66 21.65 0.90 3.33
CA PHE A 66 22.45 -0.29 3.58
C PHE A 66 22.03 -1.44 2.64
N ALA A 67 22.92 -2.42 2.49
CA ALA A 67 22.61 -3.70 1.85
C ALA A 67 22.24 -4.73 2.93
N LEU A 68 21.38 -5.70 2.58
CA LEU A 68 21.08 -6.85 3.44
C LEU A 68 22.01 -8.01 3.09
N LYS A 69 22.35 -8.85 4.06
CA LYS A 69 22.94 -10.17 3.78
C LYS A 69 21.88 -11.08 3.16
N GLU A 70 22.29 -12.11 2.43
CA GLU A 70 21.35 -13.04 1.79
C GLU A 70 20.41 -13.69 2.81
N LYS A 71 20.97 -14.15 3.94
CA LYS A 71 20.20 -14.70 5.06
C LYS A 71 19.19 -13.71 5.63
N ASP A 72 19.58 -12.44 5.78
CA ASP A 72 18.71 -11.38 6.32
C ASP A 72 17.59 -11.06 5.34
N TYR A 73 17.90 -10.98 4.06
CA TYR A 73 16.89 -10.80 3.02
C TYR A 73 15.88 -11.95 3.03
N ASP A 74 16.33 -13.20 3.11
CA ASP A 74 15.43 -14.34 3.11
C ASP A 74 14.53 -14.37 4.37
N GLU A 75 15.11 -14.38 5.57
CA GLU A 75 14.35 -14.54 6.82
C GLU A 75 13.41 -13.35 7.09
N TYR A 76 13.91 -12.11 6.98
CA TYR A 76 13.14 -10.91 7.31
C TYR A 76 12.19 -10.49 6.19
N TYR A 77 12.65 -10.44 4.93
CA TYR A 77 11.86 -9.90 3.83
C TYR A 77 11.03 -10.98 3.12
N SER A 78 11.65 -12.04 2.63
CA SER A 78 10.94 -13.07 1.84
C SER A 78 10.02 -13.93 2.69
N GLN A 79 10.50 -14.41 3.84
CA GLN A 79 9.77 -15.33 4.70
C GLN A 79 8.83 -14.59 5.67
N PHE A 80 9.33 -13.93 6.71
CA PHE A 80 8.42 -13.40 7.73
C PHE A 80 7.56 -12.23 7.21
N SER A 81 8.15 -11.23 6.57
CA SER A 81 7.36 -10.09 6.06
C SER A 81 6.39 -10.50 4.95
N ASN A 82 6.83 -11.26 3.94
CA ASN A 82 6.03 -11.50 2.74
C ASN A 82 5.34 -12.87 2.67
N ALA A 83 5.73 -13.86 3.47
CA ALA A 83 5.06 -15.17 3.57
C ALA A 83 4.30 -15.37 4.89
N VAL A 84 4.43 -14.46 5.87
CA VAL A 84 3.63 -14.48 7.11
C VAL A 84 2.78 -13.22 7.26
N LEU A 85 3.40 -12.03 7.40
CA LEU A 85 2.65 -10.80 7.66
C LEU A 85 1.76 -10.39 6.47
N TRP A 86 2.32 -10.30 5.26
CA TRP A 86 1.54 -9.92 4.08
C TRP A 86 0.28 -10.79 3.88
N PRO A 87 0.36 -12.14 3.81
CA PRO A 87 -0.85 -12.94 3.64
C PRO A 87 -1.84 -12.80 4.80
N ALA A 88 -1.37 -12.79 6.05
CA ALA A 88 -2.25 -12.63 7.21
C ALA A 88 -3.00 -11.29 7.20
N PHE A 89 -2.30 -10.18 6.95
CA PHE A 89 -2.88 -8.84 6.91
C PHE A 89 -3.81 -8.64 5.70
N HIS A 90 -3.68 -9.47 4.65
CA HIS A 90 -4.59 -9.53 3.51
C HIS A 90 -5.62 -10.65 3.61
N TYR A 91 -5.88 -11.18 4.81
CA TYR A 91 -6.93 -12.17 5.09
C TYR A 91 -6.74 -13.50 4.35
N ARG A 92 -5.49 -13.87 4.06
CA ARG A 92 -5.08 -15.10 3.38
C ARG A 92 -4.30 -16.00 4.34
N LEU A 93 -4.92 -16.37 5.47
CA LEU A 93 -4.30 -17.30 6.43
C LEU A 93 -3.93 -18.64 5.79
N ASP A 94 -4.65 -19.06 4.76
CA ASP A 94 -4.34 -20.25 3.96
C ASP A 94 -2.96 -20.20 3.26
N LEU A 95 -2.40 -18.99 3.08
CA LEU A 95 -1.08 -18.78 2.47
C LEU A 95 0.03 -18.50 3.50
N VAL A 96 -0.30 -18.41 4.80
CA VAL A 96 0.68 -18.12 5.84
C VAL A 96 1.62 -19.30 6.04
N LYS A 97 2.92 -19.06 5.93
CA LYS A 97 3.99 -20.05 6.15
C LYS A 97 4.90 -19.62 7.30
N PHE A 98 4.47 -19.85 8.53
CA PHE A 98 5.25 -19.48 9.70
C PHE A 98 6.41 -20.44 9.96
N GLN A 99 7.60 -19.88 10.18
CA GLN A 99 8.78 -20.56 10.70
C GLN A 99 9.39 -19.72 11.81
N ARG A 100 9.85 -20.34 12.91
CA ARG A 100 10.36 -19.61 14.07
C ARG A 100 11.63 -18.84 13.73
N GLU A 101 12.50 -19.45 12.94
CA GLU A 101 13.76 -18.89 12.44
C GLU A 101 13.51 -17.61 11.63
N SER A 102 12.44 -17.57 10.82
CA SER A 102 12.06 -16.37 10.07
C SER A 102 11.64 -15.21 10.98
N PHE A 103 10.96 -15.50 12.09
CA PHE A 103 10.60 -14.49 13.09
C PHE A 103 11.83 -13.98 13.85
N GLU A 104 12.74 -14.87 14.23
CA GLU A 104 14.01 -14.50 14.84
C GLU A 104 14.84 -13.62 13.90
N GLY A 105 14.90 -13.96 12.61
CA GLY A 105 15.52 -13.13 11.58
C GLY A 105 14.84 -11.77 11.42
N TYR A 106 13.51 -11.72 11.45
CA TYR A 106 12.74 -10.47 11.41
C TYR A 106 13.05 -9.52 12.57
N SER A 107 13.07 -10.05 13.81
CA SER A 107 13.40 -9.29 15.01
C SER A 107 14.86 -8.84 15.01
N ARG A 108 15.77 -9.73 14.60
CA ARG A 108 17.22 -9.44 14.49
C ARG A 108 17.50 -8.34 13.47
N VAL A 109 16.86 -8.37 12.30
CA VAL A 109 17.03 -7.32 11.29
C VAL A 109 16.50 -5.99 11.83
N ASN A 110 15.31 -5.94 12.44
CA ASN A 110 14.81 -4.70 13.05
C ASN A 110 15.77 -4.12 14.10
N ALA A 111 16.37 -4.95 14.95
CA ALA A 111 17.40 -4.53 15.90
C ALA A 111 18.64 -3.96 15.20
N LEU A 112 19.15 -4.67 14.18
CA LEU A 112 20.29 -4.22 13.36
C LEU A 112 20.01 -2.87 12.68
N LEU A 113 18.80 -2.68 12.18
CA LEU A 113 18.40 -1.42 11.54
C LEU A 113 18.36 -0.28 12.56
N ALA A 114 17.89 -0.54 13.79
CA ALA A 114 17.91 0.44 14.87
C ALA A 114 19.34 0.81 15.26
N ASP A 115 20.27 -0.15 15.34
CA ASP A 115 21.70 0.09 15.59
C ASP A 115 22.33 0.97 14.51
N LYS A 116 21.98 0.74 13.24
CA LYS A 116 22.48 1.54 12.12
C LYS A 116 21.89 2.95 12.09
N LEU A 117 20.63 3.13 12.50
CA LEU A 117 19.99 4.45 12.53
C LEU A 117 20.43 5.29 13.74
N LEU A 118 20.66 4.67 14.90
CA LEU A 118 21.00 5.35 16.16
C LEU A 118 22.07 6.45 16.03
N PRO A 119 23.25 6.24 15.42
CA PRO A 119 24.28 7.27 15.32
C PRO A 119 23.92 8.41 14.36
N LEU A 120 22.79 8.30 13.65
CA LEU A 120 22.28 9.35 12.78
C LEU A 120 21.26 10.21 13.49
N ILE A 121 20.58 9.75 14.54
CA ILE A 121 19.48 10.46 15.20
C ILE A 121 19.99 11.68 15.99
N GLU A 122 19.29 12.80 15.85
CA GLU A 122 19.48 14.02 16.65
C GLU A 122 18.36 14.16 17.69
N GLU A 123 18.63 14.88 18.79
CA GLU A 123 17.75 14.97 19.97
C GLU A 123 16.32 15.42 19.63
N ASP A 124 16.18 16.36 18.69
CA ASP A 124 14.89 16.93 18.30
C ASP A 124 14.20 16.22 17.13
N ASP A 125 14.84 15.20 16.52
CA ASP A 125 14.32 14.50 15.33
C ASP A 125 12.90 13.96 15.55
N ILE A 126 12.13 13.97 14.46
CA ILE A 126 10.81 13.32 14.39
C ILE A 126 10.95 12.13 13.47
N LEU A 127 10.71 10.92 14.00
CA LEU A 127 10.87 9.68 13.27
C LEU A 127 9.52 9.23 12.72
N TRP A 128 9.46 8.93 11.43
CA TRP A 128 8.27 8.41 10.76
C TRP A 128 8.58 7.09 10.08
N ILE A 129 8.06 6.00 10.66
CA ILE A 129 8.33 4.63 10.27
C ILE A 129 7.18 4.14 9.39
N HIS A 130 7.52 3.49 8.29
CA HIS A 130 6.54 2.98 7.35
C HIS A 130 6.55 1.46 7.24
N ASP A 131 5.34 0.93 7.42
CA ASP A 131 4.88 -0.36 6.95
C ASP A 131 5.31 -1.61 7.75
N TYR A 132 4.61 -2.71 7.46
CA TYR A 132 4.63 -3.98 8.20
C TYR A 132 6.01 -4.67 8.35
N HIS A 133 7.01 -4.24 7.60
CA HIS A 133 8.37 -4.75 7.76
C HIS A 133 9.02 -4.26 9.07
N LEU A 134 8.50 -3.15 9.63
CA LEU A 134 9.11 -2.42 10.73
C LEU A 134 8.18 -2.34 11.96
N LEU A 135 7.29 -3.32 12.16
CA LEU A 135 6.36 -3.34 13.31
C LEU A 135 7.07 -3.19 14.67
N PRO A 136 8.23 -3.83 14.94
CA PRO A 136 8.89 -3.70 16.24
C PRO A 136 9.93 -2.57 16.29
N PHE A 137 10.04 -1.73 15.26
CA PHE A 137 11.18 -0.81 15.12
C PHE A 137 11.23 0.26 16.23
N ALA A 138 10.10 0.83 16.64
CA ALA A 138 10.06 1.74 17.80
C ALA A 138 10.58 1.07 19.06
N ARG A 139 10.13 -0.16 19.37
CA ARG A 139 10.60 -0.94 20.52
C ARG A 139 12.13 -1.06 20.53
N GLU A 140 12.72 -1.37 19.37
CA GLU A 140 14.17 -1.49 19.24
C GLU A 140 14.90 -0.16 19.47
N LEU A 141 14.33 0.96 19.02
CA LEU A 141 14.86 2.29 19.31
C LEU A 141 14.71 2.66 20.80
N ARG A 142 13.56 2.36 21.43
CA ARG A 142 13.32 2.61 22.86
C ARG A 142 14.30 1.84 23.74
N LYS A 143 14.59 0.57 23.43
CA LYS A 143 15.62 -0.24 24.12
C LYS A 143 17.01 0.43 24.11
N ARG A 144 17.28 1.29 23.13
CA ARG A 144 18.55 2.04 22.96
C ARG A 144 18.50 3.47 23.52
N GLY A 145 17.43 3.82 24.24
CA GLY A 145 17.30 5.13 24.88
C GLY A 145 16.85 6.26 23.95
N VAL A 146 16.34 5.95 22.75
CA VAL A 146 15.78 6.96 21.85
C VAL A 146 14.45 7.45 22.42
N ASN A 147 14.37 8.73 22.74
CA ASN A 147 13.17 9.38 23.33
C ASN A 147 12.44 10.31 22.36
N ASN A 148 12.92 10.41 21.12
CA ASN A 148 12.29 11.15 20.04
C ASN A 148 10.83 10.76 19.83
N ARG A 149 10.07 11.63 19.19
CA ARG A 149 8.71 11.30 18.72
C ARG A 149 8.82 10.29 17.57
N ILE A 150 8.17 9.14 17.72
CA ILE A 150 8.18 8.05 16.73
C ILE A 150 6.75 7.74 16.31
N GLY A 151 6.42 8.07 15.07
CA GLY A 151 5.17 7.67 14.42
C GLY A 151 5.34 6.45 13.53
N PHE A 152 4.30 5.62 13.45
CA PHE A 152 4.19 4.50 12.53
C PHE A 152 3.00 4.71 11.59
N PHE A 153 3.16 4.42 10.31
CA PHE A 153 2.04 4.35 9.38
C PHE A 153 2.00 2.99 8.67
N LEU A 154 0.90 2.26 8.82
CA LEU A 154 0.67 0.97 8.18
C LEU A 154 -0.01 1.18 6.82
N HIS A 155 0.64 0.75 5.73
CA HIS A 155 0.10 0.96 4.38
C HIS A 155 -0.87 -0.13 3.93
N ILE A 156 -0.70 -1.33 4.48
CA ILE A 156 -1.56 -2.49 4.24
C ILE A 156 -2.73 -2.50 5.24
N PRO A 157 -3.78 -3.32 5.04
CA PRO A 157 -4.87 -3.43 6.01
C PRO A 157 -4.36 -3.96 7.35
N PHE A 158 -5.00 -3.59 8.46
CA PHE A 158 -4.80 -4.29 9.73
C PHE A 158 -5.91 -5.34 9.87
N PRO A 159 -5.58 -6.63 10.07
CA PRO A 159 -6.57 -7.70 10.07
C PRO A 159 -7.36 -7.75 11.39
N THR A 160 -8.56 -8.34 11.37
CA THR A 160 -9.38 -8.53 12.59
C THR A 160 -8.65 -9.40 13.62
N PRO A 161 -9.03 -9.32 14.91
CA PRO A 161 -8.38 -10.09 15.97
C PRO A 161 -8.30 -11.59 15.69
N GLU A 162 -9.32 -12.21 15.10
CA GLU A 162 -9.33 -13.64 14.80
C GLU A 162 -8.24 -14.04 13.81
N ILE A 163 -7.94 -13.16 12.85
CA ILE A 163 -6.88 -13.38 11.87
C ILE A 163 -5.51 -13.03 12.48
N PHE A 164 -5.42 -11.89 13.17
CA PHE A 164 -4.16 -11.43 13.74
C PHE A 164 -3.62 -12.40 14.80
N THR A 165 -4.49 -12.90 15.68
CA THR A 165 -4.11 -13.82 16.77
C THR A 165 -3.74 -15.24 16.30
N ALA A 166 -4.04 -15.58 15.04
CA ALA A 166 -3.54 -16.81 14.43
C ALA A 166 -2.02 -16.77 14.18
N LEU A 167 -1.42 -15.57 14.14
CA LEU A 167 0.04 -15.42 14.06
C LEU A 167 0.68 -15.86 15.38
N PRO A 168 1.65 -16.79 15.38
CA PRO A 168 2.27 -17.24 16.64
C PRO A 168 2.89 -16.12 17.50
N PRO A 169 3.57 -15.09 16.96
CA PRO A 169 4.13 -13.99 17.75
C PRO A 169 3.18 -12.78 17.92
N HIS A 170 1.86 -12.97 17.79
CA HIS A 170 0.89 -11.87 17.78
C HIS A 170 1.00 -10.94 19.00
N GLU A 171 1.13 -11.47 20.21
CA GLU A 171 1.19 -10.66 21.44
C GLU A 171 2.45 -9.79 21.47
N GLU A 172 3.59 -10.36 21.10
CA GLU A 172 4.87 -9.64 21.02
C GLU A 172 4.80 -8.50 19.99
N LEU A 173 4.17 -8.74 18.83
CA LEU A 173 3.99 -7.72 17.80
C LEU A 173 3.03 -6.59 18.23
N LEU A 174 1.89 -6.92 18.87
CA LEU A 174 0.94 -5.90 19.36
C LEU A 174 1.55 -5.02 20.43
N GLU A 175 2.23 -5.64 21.38
CA GLU A 175 2.90 -4.91 22.44
C GLU A 175 4.04 -4.04 21.88
N ALA A 176 4.69 -4.46 20.77
CA ALA A 176 5.74 -3.68 20.12
C ALA A 176 5.19 -2.48 19.36
N LEU A 177 4.02 -2.62 18.73
CA LEU A 177 3.31 -1.50 18.13
C LEU A 177 2.93 -0.43 19.15
N CYS A 178 2.65 -0.81 20.39
CA CYS A 178 2.37 0.13 21.48
C CYS A 178 3.60 0.94 21.95
N ASP A 179 4.81 0.68 21.41
CA ASP A 179 6.02 1.48 21.67
C ASP A 179 6.10 2.75 20.78
N TYR A 180 5.25 2.86 19.75
CA TYR A 180 5.09 4.07 18.94
C TYR A 180 4.26 5.12 19.68
N ASP A 181 4.57 6.41 19.44
CA ASP A 181 3.80 7.50 20.03
C ASP A 181 2.50 7.77 19.25
N LEU A 182 2.54 7.54 17.92
CA LEU A 182 1.39 7.65 17.00
C LEU A 182 1.36 6.47 16.03
N LEU A 183 0.22 5.79 15.92
CA LEU A 183 -0.06 4.74 14.94
C LEU A 183 -1.13 5.26 13.96
N GLY A 184 -0.75 5.38 12.69
CA GLY A 184 -1.64 5.76 11.60
C GLY A 184 -2.05 4.57 10.75
N PHE A 185 -3.33 4.56 10.38
CA PHE A 185 -3.94 3.51 9.54
C PHE A 185 -4.60 4.10 8.30
N GLN A 186 -4.85 3.27 7.29
CA GLN A 186 -5.53 3.68 6.06
C GLN A 186 -7.03 3.92 6.26
N THR A 187 -7.69 3.07 7.06
CA THR A 187 -9.13 3.12 7.28
C THR A 187 -9.50 2.99 8.76
N GLU A 188 -10.72 3.39 9.10
CA GLU A 188 -11.24 3.24 10.45
C GLU A 188 -11.38 1.77 10.85
N ASN A 189 -11.73 0.88 9.91
CA ASN A 189 -11.80 -0.55 10.18
C ASN A 189 -10.44 -1.12 10.59
N ASP A 190 -9.35 -0.66 9.97
CA ASP A 190 -7.99 -1.08 10.33
C ASP A 190 -7.63 -0.58 11.75
N ARG A 191 -7.95 0.68 12.05
CA ARG A 191 -7.69 1.29 13.37
C ARG A 191 -8.45 0.56 14.49
N LEU A 192 -9.75 0.29 14.28
CA LEU A 192 -10.58 -0.42 15.24
C LEU A 192 -10.10 -1.87 15.41
N ALA A 193 -9.77 -2.58 14.31
CA ALA A 193 -9.25 -3.94 14.39
C ALA A 193 -7.94 -4.03 15.22
N PHE A 194 -7.07 -3.03 15.12
CA PHE A 194 -5.88 -2.92 15.97
C PHE A 194 -6.25 -2.75 17.45
N LEU A 195 -7.13 -1.80 17.78
CA LEU A 195 -7.55 -1.55 19.16
C LEU A 195 -8.26 -2.77 19.76
N ASP A 196 -9.11 -3.45 18.99
CA ASP A 196 -9.78 -4.68 19.40
C ASP A 196 -8.74 -5.78 19.68
N SER A 197 -7.74 -5.94 18.80
CA SER A 197 -6.65 -6.90 18.98
C SER A 197 -5.84 -6.64 20.26
N VAL A 198 -5.56 -5.37 20.56
CA VAL A 198 -4.88 -4.96 21.81
C VAL A 198 -5.77 -5.26 23.02
N SER A 199 -7.04 -4.87 22.97
CA SER A 199 -7.99 -5.06 24.08
C SER A 199 -8.22 -6.54 24.43
N GLY A 200 -8.08 -7.44 23.45
CA GLY A 200 -8.16 -8.88 23.65
C GLY A 200 -6.93 -9.49 24.35
N LYS A 201 -5.84 -8.73 24.51
CA LYS A 201 -4.57 -9.20 25.14
C LYS A 201 -4.25 -8.47 26.44
N THR A 202 -4.68 -7.23 26.59
CA THR A 202 -4.42 -6.44 27.79
C THR A 202 -5.52 -5.42 28.03
N ARG A 203 -5.55 -4.83 29.23
CA ARG A 203 -6.47 -3.73 29.54
C ARG A 203 -6.10 -2.52 28.69
N LEU A 204 -6.97 -2.20 27.73
CA LEU A 204 -6.91 -0.99 26.93
C LEU A 204 -7.76 0.11 27.58
N VAL A 205 -7.16 1.26 27.87
CA VAL A 205 -7.86 2.46 28.35
C VAL A 205 -7.80 3.52 27.26
N THR A 206 -8.95 4.03 26.84
CA THR A 206 -9.04 5.09 25.82
C THR A 206 -9.41 6.42 26.48
N ASN A 207 -8.60 7.45 26.26
CA ASN A 207 -8.78 8.80 26.75
C ASN A 207 -8.95 9.75 25.55
N GLY A 208 -10.04 10.51 25.47
CA GLY A 208 -10.23 11.51 24.40
C GLY A 208 -10.30 10.94 22.97
N GLY A 209 -10.66 9.66 22.81
CA GLY A 209 -10.89 9.00 21.51
C GLY A 209 -9.64 8.60 20.72
N LYS A 210 -8.55 9.38 20.80
CA LYS A 210 -7.29 9.13 20.08
C LYS A 210 -6.16 8.61 20.96
N THR A 211 -6.16 8.90 22.26
CA THR A 211 -5.10 8.49 23.19
C THR A 211 -5.47 7.18 23.87
N HIS A 212 -4.52 6.26 23.93
CA HIS A 212 -4.72 4.94 24.50
C HIS A 212 -3.59 4.56 25.45
N THR A 213 -3.91 3.75 26.45
CA THR A 213 -2.92 3.13 27.34
C THR A 213 -3.11 1.62 27.37
N ALA A 214 -2.05 0.88 27.07
CA ALA A 214 -1.97 -0.57 27.15
C ALA A 214 -0.53 -1.00 27.45
N TRP A 215 -0.33 -2.09 28.21
CA TRP A 215 1.00 -2.52 28.70
C TRP A 215 1.83 -1.41 29.39
N GLY A 216 1.16 -0.45 30.04
CA GLY A 216 1.83 0.70 30.67
C GLY A 216 2.45 1.69 29.69
N LYS A 217 2.13 1.59 28.39
CA LYS A 217 2.57 2.48 27.32
C LYS A 217 1.40 3.35 26.89
N THR A 218 1.69 4.61 26.57
CA THR A 218 0.70 5.56 26.06
C THR A 218 1.01 5.83 24.60
N PHE A 219 0.02 5.66 23.73
CA PHE A 219 0.13 5.86 22.30
C PHE A 219 -1.14 6.49 21.74
N HIS A 220 -1.04 7.04 20.54
CA HIS A 220 -2.17 7.63 19.82
C HIS A 220 -2.53 6.80 18.59
N THR A 221 -3.80 6.76 18.21
CA THR A 221 -4.24 6.17 16.94
C THR A 221 -5.09 7.14 16.12
N GLU A 222 -4.95 7.11 14.81
CA GLU A 222 -5.76 7.91 13.87
C GLU A 222 -5.72 7.33 12.45
N VAL A 223 -6.70 7.71 11.62
CA VAL A 223 -6.84 7.34 10.22
C VAL A 223 -6.31 8.45 9.30
N TYR A 224 -5.37 8.07 8.44
CA TYR A 224 -4.80 8.96 7.42
C TYR A 224 -4.82 8.23 6.06
N PRO A 225 -5.92 8.30 5.30
CA PRO A 225 -6.03 7.67 3.99
C PRO A 225 -4.98 8.25 3.04
N ILE A 226 -4.09 7.42 2.50
CA ILE A 226 -3.03 7.93 1.62
C ILE A 226 -3.61 8.42 0.27
N GLY A 227 -3.23 9.63 -0.12
CA GLY A 227 -3.65 10.29 -1.36
C GLY A 227 -2.71 10.09 -2.55
N ILE A 228 -2.93 10.90 -3.59
CA ILE A 228 -2.07 11.03 -4.79
C ILE A 228 -1.86 12.52 -5.11
N GLU A 229 -1.13 12.84 -6.17
CA GLU A 229 -1.06 14.20 -6.75
C GLU A 229 -2.00 14.27 -7.97
N PRO A 230 -3.31 14.55 -7.77
CA PRO A 230 -4.32 14.35 -8.81
C PRO A 230 -4.11 15.26 -10.03
N ASP A 231 -3.76 16.52 -9.82
CA ASP A 231 -3.62 17.47 -10.92
C ASP A 231 -2.33 17.22 -11.75
N GLU A 232 -1.24 16.78 -11.12
CA GLU A 232 -0.04 16.34 -11.85
C GLU A 232 -0.36 15.09 -12.69
N ILE A 233 -1.12 14.14 -12.14
CA ILE A 233 -1.57 12.95 -12.88
C ILE A 233 -2.44 13.35 -14.08
N ALA A 234 -3.39 14.26 -13.88
CA ALA A 234 -4.24 14.77 -14.97
C ALA A 234 -3.40 15.43 -16.07
N GLU A 235 -2.39 16.22 -15.70
CA GLU A 235 -1.45 16.83 -16.65
C GLU A 235 -0.61 15.79 -17.40
N GLN A 236 -0.04 14.80 -16.70
CA GLN A 236 0.75 13.72 -17.32
C GLN A 236 -0.09 12.85 -18.26
N ALA A 237 -1.35 12.60 -17.88
CA ALA A 237 -2.32 11.88 -18.70
C ALA A 237 -2.70 12.69 -19.95
N SER A 238 -2.76 14.02 -19.83
CA SER A 238 -3.04 14.93 -20.93
C SER A 238 -1.92 14.96 -21.99
N GLY A 239 -2.24 15.50 -23.17
CA GLY A 239 -1.32 15.55 -24.30
C GLY A 239 -1.32 14.30 -25.18
N PRO A 240 -0.52 14.29 -26.26
CA PRO A 240 -0.63 13.27 -27.29
C PRO A 240 -0.32 11.87 -26.76
N LEU A 241 -1.01 10.86 -27.30
CA LEU A 241 -0.65 9.47 -27.10
C LEU A 241 0.68 9.19 -27.82
N PRO A 242 1.56 8.34 -27.25
CA PRO A 242 2.70 7.80 -27.98
C PRO A 242 2.26 7.20 -29.33
N PRO A 243 3.07 7.29 -30.41
CA PRO A 243 2.64 6.88 -31.76
C PRO A 243 2.00 5.49 -31.83
N LYS A 244 2.55 4.51 -31.10
CA LYS A 244 1.98 3.15 -31.02
C LYS A 244 0.60 3.10 -30.34
N LEU A 245 0.39 3.87 -29.27
CA LEU A 245 -0.91 3.96 -28.59
C LEU A 245 -1.92 4.76 -29.42
N ALA A 246 -1.47 5.80 -30.12
CA ALA A 246 -2.30 6.55 -31.06
C ALA A 246 -2.77 5.67 -32.23
N GLN A 247 -1.87 4.86 -32.80
CA GLN A 247 -2.19 3.87 -33.82
C GLN A 247 -3.21 2.85 -33.29
N LEU A 248 -2.94 2.27 -32.11
CA LEU A 248 -3.86 1.31 -31.48
C LEU A 248 -5.25 1.92 -31.23
N LYS A 249 -5.32 3.17 -30.75
CA LYS A 249 -6.59 3.91 -30.59
C LYS A 249 -7.32 4.06 -31.94
N ASN A 250 -6.60 4.34 -33.01
CA ASN A 250 -7.18 4.48 -34.36
C ASN A 250 -7.61 3.15 -35.00
N GLU A 251 -7.02 2.02 -34.60
CA GLU A 251 -7.43 0.68 -35.03
C GLU A 251 -8.69 0.23 -34.29
N LEU A 252 -8.85 0.65 -33.03
CA LEU A 252 -9.91 0.21 -32.12
C LEU A 252 -11.12 1.15 -32.05
N LYS A 253 -11.34 2.02 -33.04
CA LYS A 253 -12.28 3.19 -32.99
C LYS A 253 -13.65 2.98 -32.33
N HIS A 254 -14.19 1.76 -32.34
CA HIS A 254 -15.51 1.43 -31.78
C HIS A 254 -15.47 0.40 -30.63
N VAL A 255 -14.28 0.00 -30.20
CA VAL A 255 -14.06 -0.99 -29.13
C VAL A 255 -13.83 -0.27 -27.81
N LYS A 256 -14.71 -0.50 -26.85
CA LYS A 256 -14.54 0.00 -25.48
C LYS A 256 -13.44 -0.76 -24.75
N ASN A 257 -12.66 -0.05 -23.95
CA ASN A 257 -11.48 -0.57 -23.28
C ASN A 257 -11.68 -0.65 -21.78
N ILE A 258 -11.58 -1.88 -21.27
CA ILE A 258 -11.48 -2.15 -19.83
C ILE A 258 -9.99 -2.31 -19.52
N PHE A 259 -9.50 -1.57 -18.53
CA PHE A 259 -8.11 -1.67 -18.08
C PHE A 259 -8.02 -2.00 -16.60
N SER A 260 -7.10 -2.90 -16.30
CA SER A 260 -6.66 -3.23 -14.94
C SER A 260 -5.14 -3.18 -14.90
N VAL A 261 -4.58 -2.49 -13.91
CA VAL A 261 -3.13 -2.40 -13.72
C VAL A 261 -2.85 -2.72 -12.26
N GLU A 262 -2.38 -3.93 -12.00
CA GLU A 262 -2.16 -4.40 -10.63
C GLU A 262 -0.91 -5.25 -10.61
N ARG A 263 -0.10 -5.15 -9.56
CA ARG A 263 1.00 -6.10 -9.37
C ARG A 263 0.44 -7.52 -9.34
N LEU A 264 1.20 -8.46 -9.89
CA LEU A 264 0.87 -9.87 -9.79
C LEU A 264 0.98 -10.27 -8.32
N ASP A 265 -0.16 -10.33 -7.62
CA ASP A 265 -0.26 -10.57 -6.18
C ASP A 265 -1.65 -11.14 -5.86
N TYR A 266 -1.71 -12.12 -4.95
CA TYR A 266 -2.95 -12.81 -4.60
C TYR A 266 -3.98 -11.95 -3.87
N SER A 267 -3.57 -10.83 -3.28
CA SER A 267 -4.49 -9.85 -2.71
C SER A 267 -5.36 -9.17 -3.78
N LYS A 268 -4.92 -9.18 -5.05
CA LYS A 268 -5.53 -8.38 -6.12
C LYS A 268 -6.71 -9.05 -6.82
N GLY A 269 -7.06 -10.29 -6.46
CA GLY A 269 -8.23 -10.96 -7.02
C GLY A 269 -8.20 -11.10 -8.54
N LEU A 270 -6.99 -11.26 -9.12
CA LEU A 270 -6.82 -11.32 -10.58
C LEU A 270 -7.56 -12.52 -11.19
N PRO A 271 -7.52 -13.74 -10.59
CA PRO A 271 -8.31 -14.86 -11.11
C PRO A 271 -9.82 -14.60 -11.07
N GLU A 272 -10.33 -14.09 -9.95
CA GLU A 272 -11.75 -13.74 -9.79
C GLU A 272 -12.19 -12.70 -10.83
N ARG A 273 -11.33 -11.71 -11.10
CA ARG A 273 -11.55 -10.69 -12.13
C ARG A 273 -11.65 -11.28 -13.53
N PHE A 274 -10.81 -12.25 -13.88
CA PHE A 274 -10.87 -12.91 -15.19
C PHE A 274 -12.16 -13.71 -15.33
N LEU A 275 -12.58 -14.39 -14.27
CA LEU A 275 -13.82 -15.17 -14.24
C LEU A 275 -15.06 -14.27 -14.26
N ALA A 276 -15.02 -13.10 -13.63
CA ALA A 276 -16.07 -12.09 -13.74
C ALA A 276 -16.17 -11.51 -15.16
N TYR A 277 -15.02 -11.27 -15.82
CA TYR A 277 -15.02 -10.86 -17.22
C TYR A 277 -15.59 -11.95 -18.15
N GLU A 278 -15.26 -13.21 -17.91
CA GLU A 278 -15.92 -14.32 -18.62
C GLU A 278 -17.44 -14.32 -18.38
N THR A 279 -17.86 -14.10 -17.14
CA THR A 279 -19.29 -14.04 -16.77
C THR A 279 -20.00 -12.89 -17.50
N LEU A 280 -19.35 -11.73 -17.68
CA LEU A 280 -19.84 -10.65 -18.52
C LEU A 280 -20.03 -11.11 -19.97
N LEU A 281 -19.05 -11.83 -20.54
CA LEU A 281 -19.14 -12.34 -21.91
C LEU A 281 -20.25 -13.39 -22.08
N ASP A 282 -20.51 -14.21 -21.07
CA ASP A 282 -21.61 -15.18 -21.07
C ASP A 282 -22.99 -14.52 -20.96
N LYS A 283 -23.16 -13.59 -20.01
CA LYS A 283 -24.46 -12.96 -19.74
C LYS A 283 -24.84 -11.88 -20.74
N TYR A 284 -23.84 -11.22 -21.33
CA TYR A 284 -24.06 -10.05 -22.19
C TYR A 284 -23.35 -10.18 -23.54
N PRO A 285 -23.81 -11.11 -24.43
CA PRO A 285 -23.20 -11.33 -25.74
C PRO A 285 -23.16 -10.10 -26.65
N GLN A 286 -23.98 -9.07 -26.38
CA GLN A 286 -23.96 -7.83 -27.14
C GLN A 286 -22.60 -7.11 -27.12
N HIS A 287 -21.74 -7.43 -26.15
CA HIS A 287 -20.38 -6.88 -26.01
C HIS A 287 -19.33 -7.60 -26.86
N HIS A 288 -19.63 -8.78 -27.41
CA HIS A 288 -18.67 -9.54 -28.22
C HIS A 288 -18.20 -8.71 -29.42
N GLY A 289 -16.89 -8.65 -29.63
CA GLY A 289 -16.26 -7.82 -30.68
C GLY A 289 -16.30 -6.30 -30.44
N LYS A 290 -16.98 -5.82 -29.39
CA LYS A 290 -17.15 -4.39 -29.08
C LYS A 290 -16.43 -3.94 -27.83
N ILE A 291 -15.89 -4.86 -27.05
CA ILE A 291 -15.11 -4.57 -25.86
C ILE A 291 -13.77 -5.29 -25.90
N ARG A 292 -12.79 -4.74 -25.19
CA ARG A 292 -11.50 -5.37 -24.97
C ARG A 292 -11.09 -5.17 -23.53
N TYR A 293 -10.71 -6.25 -22.86
CA TYR A 293 -10.13 -6.20 -21.53
C TYR A 293 -8.61 -6.35 -21.60
N THR A 294 -7.87 -5.41 -21.01
CA THR A 294 -6.41 -5.48 -20.86
C THR A 294 -6.01 -5.50 -19.38
N GLN A 295 -5.34 -6.57 -18.96
CA GLN A 295 -4.71 -6.70 -17.65
C GLN A 295 -3.19 -6.51 -17.80
N ILE A 296 -2.66 -5.47 -17.19
CA ILE A 296 -1.22 -5.29 -17.01
C ILE A 296 -0.86 -5.78 -15.61
N ALA A 297 0.01 -6.78 -15.54
CA ALA A 297 0.41 -7.41 -14.28
C ALA A 297 1.93 -7.52 -14.18
N PRO A 298 2.65 -6.46 -13.77
CA PRO A 298 4.09 -6.54 -13.61
C PRO A 298 4.46 -7.58 -12.55
N THR A 299 5.49 -8.38 -12.82
CA THR A 299 6.02 -9.39 -11.90
C THR A 299 6.39 -8.76 -10.56
N SER A 300 6.01 -9.42 -9.47
CA SER A 300 6.36 -9.05 -8.10
C SER A 300 6.81 -10.32 -7.37
N ARG A 301 7.88 -10.23 -6.58
CA ARG A 301 8.34 -11.31 -5.66
C ARG A 301 8.41 -12.70 -6.32
N GLY A 302 9.04 -12.79 -7.49
CA GLY A 302 9.03 -14.01 -8.32
C GLY A 302 9.65 -15.26 -7.68
N GLU A 303 10.41 -15.11 -6.60
CA GLU A 303 11.02 -16.21 -5.85
C GLU A 303 10.00 -16.91 -4.92
N VAL A 304 8.87 -16.27 -4.60
CA VAL A 304 7.87 -16.81 -3.68
C VAL A 304 6.88 -17.70 -4.46
N GLN A 305 6.76 -18.96 -4.04
CA GLN A 305 5.93 -19.98 -4.73
C GLN A 305 4.50 -19.51 -5.03
N ALA A 306 3.82 -18.88 -4.06
CA ALA A 306 2.44 -18.42 -4.24
C ALA A 306 2.27 -17.42 -5.41
N TYR A 307 3.33 -16.67 -5.76
CA TYR A 307 3.34 -15.76 -6.90
C TYR A 307 3.54 -16.49 -8.23
N GLN A 308 4.26 -17.61 -8.23
CA GLN A 308 4.41 -18.45 -9.42
C GLN A 308 3.09 -19.17 -9.73
N ASP A 309 2.41 -19.68 -8.69
CA ASP A 309 1.15 -20.40 -8.83
C ASP A 309 0.05 -19.50 -9.42
N ILE A 310 -0.13 -18.29 -8.88
CA ILE A 310 -1.13 -17.34 -9.42
C ILE A 310 -0.79 -16.91 -10.85
N ARG A 311 0.49 -16.77 -11.21
CA ARG A 311 0.90 -16.46 -12.58
C ARG A 311 0.47 -17.56 -13.55
N HIS A 312 0.76 -18.82 -13.21
CA HIS A 312 0.37 -19.96 -14.03
C HIS A 312 -1.15 -20.04 -14.19
N GLN A 313 -1.90 -19.80 -13.10
CA GLN A 313 -3.36 -19.75 -13.14
C GLN A 313 -3.86 -18.68 -14.10
N LEU A 314 -3.31 -17.45 -14.04
CA LEU A 314 -3.73 -16.34 -14.92
C LEU A 314 -3.42 -16.60 -16.39
N GLU A 315 -2.24 -17.16 -16.70
CA GLU A 315 -1.86 -17.54 -18.07
C GLU A 315 -2.82 -18.60 -18.64
N THR A 316 -3.19 -19.58 -17.81
CA THR A 316 -4.17 -20.63 -18.16
C THR A 316 -5.56 -20.05 -18.41
N GLU A 317 -6.07 -19.22 -17.49
CA GLU A 317 -7.40 -18.61 -17.62
C GLU A 317 -7.47 -17.65 -18.82
N ALA A 318 -6.43 -16.85 -19.06
CA ALA A 318 -6.36 -15.98 -20.22
C ALA A 318 -6.40 -16.77 -21.54
N GLY A 319 -5.64 -17.87 -21.62
CA GLY A 319 -5.65 -18.78 -22.78
C GLY A 319 -7.03 -19.40 -22.99
N ARG A 320 -7.67 -19.89 -21.93
CA ARG A 320 -8.99 -20.51 -21.97
C ARG A 320 -10.08 -19.54 -22.42
N ILE A 321 -10.14 -18.34 -21.83
CA ILE A 321 -11.11 -17.29 -22.20
C ILE A 321 -10.91 -16.87 -23.66
N ASN A 322 -9.67 -16.59 -24.08
CA ASN A 322 -9.40 -16.22 -25.46
C ASN A 322 -9.72 -17.33 -26.45
N GLY A 323 -9.48 -18.60 -26.09
CA GLY A 323 -9.86 -19.75 -26.93
C GLY A 323 -11.37 -19.93 -27.07
N ARG A 324 -12.15 -19.60 -26.03
CA ARG A 324 -13.61 -19.74 -26.02
C ARG A 324 -14.34 -18.62 -26.78
N TYR A 325 -13.91 -17.36 -26.61
CA TYR A 325 -14.63 -16.21 -27.17
C TYR A 325 -13.89 -15.49 -28.32
N GLY A 326 -12.61 -15.77 -28.52
CA GLY A 326 -11.82 -15.13 -29.57
C GLY A 326 -12.39 -15.35 -30.97
N GLN A 327 -12.27 -14.34 -31.82
CA GLN A 327 -12.72 -14.36 -33.21
C GLN A 327 -11.61 -13.83 -34.12
N LEU A 328 -11.72 -14.04 -35.43
CA LEU A 328 -10.84 -13.41 -36.41
C LEU A 328 -10.88 -11.88 -36.25
N GLY A 329 -9.79 -11.30 -35.77
CA GLY A 329 -9.67 -9.86 -35.51
C GLY A 329 -10.12 -9.38 -34.13
N TRP A 330 -10.54 -10.28 -33.22
CA TRP A 330 -10.89 -9.91 -31.84
C TRP A 330 -10.28 -10.87 -30.81
N THR A 331 -9.41 -10.32 -29.98
CA THR A 331 -8.90 -10.98 -28.77
C THR A 331 -9.57 -10.36 -27.54
N PRO A 332 -10.44 -11.09 -26.82
CA PRO A 332 -11.22 -10.55 -25.71
C PRO A 332 -10.36 -10.05 -24.54
N LEU A 333 -9.29 -10.76 -24.20
CA LEU A 333 -8.46 -10.52 -23.02
C LEU A 333 -6.97 -10.44 -23.39
N PHE A 334 -6.37 -9.27 -23.20
CA PHE A 334 -4.93 -9.07 -23.27
C PHE A 334 -4.32 -9.14 -21.87
N TYR A 335 -3.56 -10.20 -21.59
CA TYR A 335 -2.80 -10.34 -20.37
C TYR A 335 -1.32 -10.01 -20.64
N LEU A 336 -0.82 -8.96 -19.99
CA LEU A 336 0.52 -8.43 -20.19
C LEU A 336 1.32 -8.51 -18.89
N ASN A 337 2.17 -9.53 -18.78
CA ASN A 337 3.10 -9.68 -17.67
C ASN A 337 4.41 -8.91 -17.93
N GLN A 338 4.31 -7.58 -17.99
CA GLN A 338 5.44 -6.69 -18.25
C GLN A 338 5.32 -5.37 -17.50
N HIS A 339 6.45 -4.72 -17.25
CA HIS A 339 6.50 -3.40 -16.66
C HIS A 339 6.21 -2.32 -17.71
N PHE A 340 5.44 -1.30 -17.30
CA PHE A 340 5.19 -0.11 -18.09
C PHE A 340 5.55 1.13 -17.28
N ASP A 341 6.11 2.13 -17.95
CA ASP A 341 6.39 3.42 -17.33
C ASP A 341 5.09 4.06 -16.85
N ARG A 342 5.12 4.63 -15.64
CA ARG A 342 3.95 5.28 -15.02
C ARG A 342 3.33 6.36 -15.92
N LYS A 343 4.15 7.15 -16.62
CA LYS A 343 3.67 8.17 -17.57
C LYS A 343 2.83 7.58 -18.71
N ILE A 344 3.19 6.38 -19.18
CA ILE A 344 2.42 5.67 -20.20
C ILE A 344 1.12 5.15 -19.58
N LEU A 345 1.17 4.63 -18.36
CA LEU A 345 -0.03 4.14 -17.66
C LEU A 345 -1.08 5.23 -17.46
N MET A 346 -0.70 6.46 -17.10
CA MET A 346 -1.65 7.58 -16.96
C MET A 346 -2.37 7.88 -18.29
N LYS A 347 -1.65 7.83 -19.41
CA LYS A 347 -2.24 7.99 -20.76
C LYS A 347 -3.15 6.82 -21.14
N VAL A 348 -2.80 5.60 -20.72
CA VAL A 348 -3.64 4.41 -20.89
C VAL A 348 -4.92 4.54 -20.07
N PHE A 349 -4.86 5.00 -18.82
CA PHE A 349 -6.04 5.25 -17.99
C PHE A 349 -6.96 6.28 -18.61
N ARG A 350 -6.43 7.40 -19.12
CA ARG A 350 -7.23 8.42 -19.82
C ARG A 350 -7.97 7.88 -21.05
N TYR A 351 -7.43 6.83 -21.67
CA TYR A 351 -8.04 6.17 -22.83
C TYR A 351 -9.04 5.06 -22.44
N ALA A 352 -9.06 4.63 -21.18
CA ALA A 352 -9.85 3.49 -20.74
C ALA A 352 -11.28 3.90 -20.37
N ASP A 353 -12.26 3.34 -21.06
CA ASP A 353 -13.68 3.50 -20.76
C ASP A 353 -14.06 2.97 -19.37
N VAL A 354 -13.36 1.93 -18.90
CA VAL A 354 -13.59 1.32 -17.58
C VAL A 354 -12.26 1.00 -16.90
N GLY A 355 -12.10 1.49 -15.67
CA GLY A 355 -11.06 1.08 -14.75
C GLY A 355 -11.58 -0.04 -13.86
N LEU A 356 -10.96 -1.22 -13.90
CA LEU A 356 -11.42 -2.40 -13.15
C LEU A 356 -10.43 -2.72 -12.03
N VAL A 357 -10.77 -2.29 -10.81
CA VAL A 357 -9.92 -2.38 -9.63
C VAL A 357 -10.63 -3.21 -8.57
N THR A 358 -10.46 -4.53 -8.65
CA THR A 358 -11.23 -5.48 -7.82
C THR A 358 -10.35 -6.35 -6.90
N PRO A 359 -9.50 -5.77 -6.03
CA PRO A 359 -8.72 -6.56 -5.08
C PRO A 359 -9.64 -7.28 -4.08
N LEU A 360 -9.23 -8.47 -3.63
CA LEU A 360 -9.89 -9.20 -2.55
C LEU A 360 -9.70 -8.49 -1.20
N ARG A 361 -8.53 -7.86 -1.02
CA ARG A 361 -8.22 -6.99 0.11
C ARG A 361 -7.09 -6.04 -0.29
N ASP A 362 -7.21 -4.75 0.02
CA ASP A 362 -6.16 -3.77 -0.25
C ASP A 362 -6.23 -2.63 0.76
N GLY A 363 -5.09 -2.22 1.33
CA GLY A 363 -5.04 -1.17 2.34
C GLY A 363 -5.56 0.16 1.82
N MET A 364 -5.36 0.46 0.54
CA MET A 364 -5.92 1.66 -0.10
C MET A 364 -6.25 1.43 -1.57
N ASN A 365 -5.28 0.96 -2.36
CA ASN A 365 -5.29 0.95 -3.81
C ASN A 365 -5.20 2.35 -4.47
N LEU A 366 -3.96 2.79 -4.74
CA LEU A 366 -3.71 4.06 -5.42
C LEU A 366 -4.04 4.02 -6.92
N VAL A 367 -4.06 2.84 -7.54
CA VAL A 367 -4.41 2.71 -8.97
C VAL A 367 -5.85 3.18 -9.21
N ALA A 368 -6.77 2.92 -8.28
CA ALA A 368 -8.13 3.46 -8.32
C ALA A 368 -8.15 5.00 -8.39
N LYS A 369 -7.39 5.66 -7.48
CA LYS A 369 -7.30 7.12 -7.45
C LYS A 369 -6.61 7.67 -8.72
N GLU A 370 -5.53 7.03 -9.16
CA GLU A 370 -4.80 7.41 -10.37
C GLU A 370 -5.67 7.28 -11.63
N TYR A 371 -6.50 6.23 -11.72
CA TYR A 371 -7.44 6.04 -12.82
C TYR A 371 -8.42 7.22 -12.92
N VAL A 372 -9.03 7.62 -11.79
CA VAL A 372 -9.97 8.75 -11.74
C VAL A 372 -9.24 10.04 -12.13
N ALA A 373 -8.10 10.33 -11.51
CA ALA A 373 -7.34 11.56 -11.76
C ALA A 373 -6.84 11.68 -13.21
N ALA A 374 -6.60 10.56 -13.91
CA ALA A 374 -6.15 10.57 -15.29
C ALA A 374 -7.27 10.87 -16.31
N GLN A 375 -8.55 10.75 -15.93
CA GLN A 375 -9.69 10.86 -16.85
C GLN A 375 -9.82 12.26 -17.49
N ASP A 376 -10.47 12.30 -18.65
CA ASP A 376 -10.94 13.56 -19.22
C ASP A 376 -12.27 13.96 -18.56
N PRO A 377 -12.36 15.11 -17.86
CA PRO A 377 -13.62 15.53 -17.24
C PRO A 377 -14.78 15.70 -18.23
N ALA A 378 -14.51 15.92 -19.53
CA ALA A 378 -15.54 16.07 -20.55
C ALA A 378 -16.10 14.73 -21.05
N ASP A 379 -15.34 13.64 -20.91
CA ASP A 379 -15.76 12.29 -21.31
C ASP A 379 -15.07 11.22 -20.44
N PRO A 380 -15.32 11.19 -19.11
CA PRO A 380 -14.56 10.34 -18.20
C PRO A 380 -15.06 8.89 -18.24
N GLY A 381 -14.15 7.92 -18.13
CA GLY A 381 -14.52 6.52 -17.94
C GLY A 381 -15.15 6.25 -16.56
N VAL A 382 -15.48 4.98 -16.31
CA VAL A 382 -16.13 4.52 -15.08
C VAL A 382 -15.19 3.64 -14.26
N LEU A 383 -15.07 3.94 -12.97
CA LEU A 383 -14.35 3.09 -12.03
C LEU A 383 -15.28 2.00 -11.46
N VAL A 384 -14.91 0.74 -11.64
CA VAL A 384 -15.47 -0.42 -10.92
C VAL A 384 -14.47 -0.79 -9.83
N LEU A 385 -14.89 -0.72 -8.56
CA LEU A 385 -14.00 -0.78 -7.41
C LEU A 385 -14.46 -1.83 -6.39
N SER A 386 -13.56 -2.68 -5.92
CA SER A 386 -13.86 -3.57 -4.80
C SER A 386 -14.18 -2.79 -3.53
N GLN A 387 -15.25 -3.17 -2.84
CA GLN A 387 -15.57 -2.66 -1.50
C GLN A 387 -14.50 -3.01 -0.45
N PHE A 388 -13.55 -3.90 -0.76
CA PHE A 388 -12.46 -4.31 0.12
C PHE A 388 -11.13 -3.59 -0.16
N ALA A 389 -11.14 -2.58 -1.05
CA ALA A 389 -10.05 -1.62 -1.17
C ALA A 389 -10.29 -0.44 -0.22
N GLY A 390 -9.27 0.03 0.50
CA GLY A 390 -9.42 1.20 1.38
C GLY A 390 -9.96 2.44 0.68
N ALA A 391 -9.65 2.63 -0.61
CA ALA A 391 -10.17 3.73 -1.43
C ALA A 391 -11.70 3.70 -1.59
N ALA A 392 -12.38 2.57 -1.36
CA ALA A 392 -13.84 2.51 -1.42
C ALA A 392 -14.52 3.34 -0.32
N ASN A 393 -13.82 3.65 0.78
CA ASN A 393 -14.32 4.57 1.81
C ASN A 393 -14.37 6.03 1.34
N GLU A 394 -13.60 6.38 0.30
CA GLU A 394 -13.51 7.74 -0.25
C GLU A 394 -14.19 7.85 -1.62
N LEU A 395 -14.00 6.86 -2.50
CA LEU A 395 -14.50 6.85 -3.88
C LEU A 395 -15.91 6.23 -3.97
N THR A 396 -16.83 6.74 -3.16
CA THR A 396 -18.20 6.18 -3.01
C THR A 396 -19.04 6.27 -4.28
N SER A 397 -18.70 7.17 -5.21
CA SER A 397 -19.37 7.30 -6.51
C SER A 397 -18.85 6.32 -7.58
N ALA A 398 -17.86 5.48 -7.25
CA ALA A 398 -17.50 4.32 -8.07
C ALA A 398 -18.64 3.29 -8.12
N LEU A 399 -18.58 2.34 -9.06
CA LEU A 399 -19.40 1.14 -8.98
C LEU A 399 -18.74 0.16 -8.01
N LEU A 400 -19.15 0.23 -6.74
CA LEU A 400 -18.65 -0.65 -5.69
C LEU A 400 -19.18 -2.07 -5.89
N VAL A 401 -18.28 -3.06 -5.81
CA VAL A 401 -18.59 -4.47 -6.03
C VAL A 401 -17.98 -5.36 -4.96
N ASN A 402 -18.60 -6.51 -4.73
CA ASN A 402 -17.99 -7.60 -4.01
C ASN A 402 -17.23 -8.52 -5.00
N PRO A 403 -15.88 -8.55 -5.01
CA PRO A 403 -15.11 -9.37 -5.96
C PRO A 403 -15.31 -10.88 -5.81
N TYR A 404 -15.88 -11.36 -4.69
CA TYR A 404 -16.25 -12.77 -4.53
C TYR A 404 -17.54 -13.12 -5.29
N ASP A 405 -18.36 -12.12 -5.62
CA ASP A 405 -19.55 -12.27 -6.46
C ASP A 405 -19.21 -11.90 -7.91
N ARG A 406 -18.98 -12.93 -8.73
CA ARG A 406 -18.65 -12.77 -10.15
C ARG A 406 -19.77 -12.09 -10.93
N ASP A 407 -21.03 -12.34 -10.53
CA ASP A 407 -22.19 -11.78 -11.18
C ASP A 407 -22.33 -10.29 -10.87
N ASP A 408 -22.07 -9.89 -9.63
CA ASP A 408 -22.01 -8.49 -9.23
C ASP A 408 -20.98 -7.71 -10.06
N VAL A 409 -19.75 -8.23 -10.15
CA VAL A 409 -18.69 -7.61 -10.97
C VAL A 409 -19.07 -7.56 -12.46
N ALA A 410 -19.64 -8.64 -13.01
CA ALA A 410 -20.10 -8.67 -14.41
C ALA A 410 -21.23 -7.66 -14.68
N ASN A 411 -22.18 -7.53 -13.76
CA ASN A 411 -23.28 -6.57 -13.85
C ASN A 411 -22.75 -5.13 -13.77
N ALA A 412 -21.80 -4.86 -12.86
CA ALA A 412 -21.15 -3.57 -12.74
C ALA A 412 -20.35 -3.22 -14.01
N LEU A 413 -19.64 -4.18 -14.61
CA LEU A 413 -18.97 -3.99 -15.90
C LEU A 413 -19.96 -3.67 -17.02
N ASN A 414 -21.08 -4.40 -17.12
CA ASN A 414 -22.12 -4.09 -18.10
C ASN A 414 -22.69 -2.68 -17.90
N ARG A 415 -22.96 -2.29 -16.65
CA ARG A 415 -23.41 -0.94 -16.32
C ARG A 415 -22.37 0.12 -16.68
N ALA A 416 -21.11 -0.08 -16.32
CA ALA A 416 -20.00 0.81 -16.65
C ALA A 416 -19.89 1.03 -18.18
N LEU A 417 -19.94 -0.05 -18.95
CA LEU A 417 -19.88 -0.03 -20.41
C LEU A 417 -21.09 0.62 -21.07
N THR A 418 -22.23 0.76 -20.37
CA THR A 418 -23.47 1.33 -20.94
C THR A 418 -23.87 2.65 -20.25
N MET A 419 -23.05 3.16 -19.34
CA MET A 419 -23.36 4.35 -18.54
C MET A 419 -23.47 5.62 -19.41
N PRO A 420 -24.58 6.38 -19.30
CA PRO A 420 -24.72 7.65 -19.98
C PRO A 420 -23.64 8.66 -19.58
N LEU A 421 -23.21 9.51 -20.52
CA LEU A 421 -22.17 10.52 -20.31
C LEU A 421 -22.44 11.42 -19.09
N THR A 422 -23.71 11.83 -18.89
CA THR A 422 -24.10 12.70 -17.76
C THR A 422 -23.83 12.04 -16.41
N GLU A 423 -24.14 10.74 -16.26
CA GLU A 423 -23.85 9.99 -15.03
C GLU A 423 -22.35 9.82 -14.84
N ARG A 424 -21.60 9.54 -15.91
CA ARG A 424 -20.12 9.40 -15.85
C ARG A 424 -19.47 10.68 -15.36
N ILE A 425 -19.85 11.84 -15.91
CA ILE A 425 -19.33 13.15 -15.50
C ILE A 425 -19.63 13.42 -14.02
N SER A 426 -20.87 13.17 -13.57
CA SER A 426 -21.26 13.38 -12.16
C SER A 426 -20.40 12.55 -11.21
N ARG A 427 -20.30 11.23 -11.45
CA ARG A 427 -19.51 10.31 -10.63
C ARG A 427 -18.03 10.68 -10.60
N HIS A 428 -17.47 11.02 -11.75
CA HIS A 428 -16.07 11.45 -11.86
C HIS A 428 -15.82 12.75 -11.08
N ALA A 429 -16.69 13.76 -11.22
CA ALA A 429 -16.53 15.03 -10.53
C ALA A 429 -16.54 14.87 -9.01
N GLU A 430 -17.49 14.09 -8.47
CA GLU A 430 -17.57 13.77 -7.03
C GLU A 430 -16.30 13.07 -6.53
N MET A 431 -15.84 12.03 -7.23
CA MET A 431 -14.60 11.33 -6.85
C MET A 431 -13.36 12.23 -6.94
N MET A 432 -13.27 13.07 -7.97
CA MET A 432 -12.13 13.96 -8.18
C MET A 432 -12.06 15.05 -7.10
N GLU A 433 -13.20 15.55 -6.64
CA GLU A 433 -13.27 16.47 -5.49
C GLU A 433 -12.73 15.82 -4.21
N THR A 434 -13.17 14.60 -3.90
CA THR A 434 -12.65 13.84 -2.74
C THR A 434 -11.14 13.63 -2.83
N ILE A 435 -10.62 13.23 -3.99
CA ILE A 435 -9.18 12.99 -4.18
C ILE A 435 -8.38 14.28 -4.00
N ARG A 436 -8.87 15.44 -4.48
CA ARG A 436 -8.20 16.74 -4.29
C ARG A 436 -8.19 17.19 -2.85
N ASN A 437 -9.28 16.96 -2.11
CA ASN A 437 -9.37 17.30 -0.69
C ASN A 437 -8.45 16.43 0.17
N ASN A 438 -8.24 15.17 -0.22
CA ASN A 438 -7.41 14.18 0.46
C ASN A 438 -6.19 13.77 -0.39
N ASP A 439 -5.45 14.76 -0.90
CA ASP A 439 -4.26 14.52 -1.72
C ASP A 439 -3.07 13.99 -0.87
N ILE A 440 -1.96 13.65 -1.52
CA ILE A 440 -0.79 13.12 -0.83
C ILE A 440 -0.17 14.14 0.15
N ASN A 441 -0.31 15.44 -0.13
CA ASN A 441 0.23 16.51 0.70
C ASN A 441 -0.62 16.71 1.97
N HIS A 442 -1.93 16.54 1.87
CA HIS A 442 -2.84 16.55 2.99
C HIS A 442 -2.56 15.36 3.93
N TRP A 443 -2.36 14.16 3.37
CA TRP A 443 -1.99 12.96 4.13
C TRP A 443 -0.73 13.16 4.97
N GLN A 444 0.38 13.61 4.36
CA GLN A 444 1.63 13.82 5.09
C GLN A 444 1.52 14.96 6.11
N ALA A 445 0.84 16.06 5.76
CA ALA A 445 0.76 17.24 6.62
C ALA A 445 0.01 16.91 7.91
N ARG A 446 -1.12 16.20 7.80
CA ARG A 446 -1.90 15.75 8.95
C ARG A 446 -1.12 14.82 9.86
N PHE A 447 -0.48 13.78 9.30
CA PHE A 447 0.28 12.83 10.11
C PHE A 447 1.42 13.53 10.87
N ILE A 448 2.19 14.38 10.18
CA ILE A 448 3.32 15.10 10.78
C ILE A 448 2.85 16.14 11.79
N GLN A 449 1.72 16.81 11.56
CA GLN A 449 1.13 17.73 12.52
C GLN A 449 0.75 16.99 13.80
N ASP A 450 -0.05 15.92 13.72
CA ASP A 450 -0.50 15.16 14.88
C ASP A 450 0.70 14.57 15.64
N LEU A 451 1.72 14.06 14.95
CA LEU A 451 2.94 13.56 15.60
C LEU A 451 3.73 14.66 16.32
N ARG A 452 3.72 15.90 15.82
CA ARG A 452 4.41 17.04 16.45
C ARG A 452 3.74 17.50 17.74
N GLU A 453 2.41 17.39 17.80
CA GLU A 453 1.59 17.79 18.94
C GLU A 453 1.74 16.84 20.15
N ILE A 454 2.25 15.62 19.91
CA ILE A 454 2.53 14.67 20.99
C ILE A 454 3.79 15.09 21.76
N ALA A 455 3.68 15.10 23.09
CA ALA A 455 4.81 15.38 23.97
C ALA A 455 5.89 14.28 23.83
N PRO A 456 7.18 14.64 23.71
CA PRO A 456 8.27 13.67 23.74
C PRO A 456 8.26 12.85 25.03
N GLN A 457 8.78 11.61 24.98
CA GLN A 457 8.94 10.82 26.20
C GLN A 457 10.05 11.45 27.06
N SER A 458 9.69 12.00 28.22
CA SER A 458 10.66 12.60 29.15
C SER A 458 11.48 11.52 29.86
N HIS A 459 12.79 11.74 30.03
CA HIS A 459 13.68 10.89 30.85
C HIS A 459 13.17 10.64 32.28
N GLU A 460 12.38 11.55 32.85
CA GLU A 460 11.80 11.42 34.20
C GLU A 460 10.71 10.34 34.30
N GLY A 461 9.99 10.04 33.22
CA GLY A 461 8.94 9.02 33.20
C GLY A 461 9.50 7.60 33.39
N ASP A 462 10.71 7.35 32.89
CA ASP A 462 11.44 6.09 33.07
C ASP A 462 12.03 5.95 34.47
N LEU A 463 12.44 7.06 35.11
CA LEU A 463 12.87 7.07 36.50
C LEU A 463 11.70 6.78 37.45
N GLN A 464 10.51 7.35 37.23
CA GLN A 464 9.32 7.04 38.02
C GLN A 464 8.85 5.59 37.84
N LYS A 465 8.90 5.04 36.61
CA LYS A 465 8.59 3.62 36.34
C LYS A 465 9.59 2.66 36.99
N LYS A 466 10.88 3.01 37.06
CA LYS A 466 11.90 2.23 37.81
C LYS A 466 11.75 2.35 39.33
N ILE A 467 11.28 3.48 39.85
CA ILE A 467 11.02 3.65 41.29
C ILE A 467 9.79 2.84 41.73
N ALA A 468 8.76 2.74 40.87
CA ALA A 468 7.54 2.00 41.18
C ALA A 468 7.70 0.46 41.18
N THR A 469 8.81 -0.09 40.68
CA THR A 469 9.09 -1.55 40.62
C THR A 469 10.02 -2.06 41.72
N PHE A 470 10.47 -1.22 42.66
CA PHE A 470 11.11 -1.73 43.88
C PHE A 470 10.04 -2.31 44.82
N PRO A 471 10.14 -3.58 45.23
CA PRO A 471 9.31 -4.07 46.32
C PRO A 471 9.67 -3.23 47.56
N LYS A 472 8.66 -2.67 48.23
CA LYS A 472 8.84 -2.15 49.58
C LYS A 472 9.39 -3.29 50.43
N LEU A 473 10.68 -3.26 50.74
CA LEU A 473 11.26 -4.02 51.83
C LEU A 473 10.63 -3.50 53.12
N ALA A 474 9.68 -4.26 53.66
CA ALA A 474 9.19 -4.18 55.02
C ALA A 474 8.90 -5.58 55.50
#